data_AF-A0AAX1U366-F1
#
_entry.id   AF-A0AAX1U366-F1
#
_cell.length_a   1.000
_cell.length_b   1.000
_cell.length_c   1.000
_cell.angle_alpha   90.00
_cell.angle_beta   90.00
_cell.angle_gamma   90.00
#
_symmetry.space_group_name_H-M   'P 1'
#
loop_
_entity.id
_entity.type
_entity.pdbx_description
1 polymer ?
#
loop_
_entity_poly.entity_id
_entity_poly.type
_entity_poly.pdbx_seq_one_letter_code
_entity_poly.pdbx_strand_id
1 'polypeptide(L)'
;MSYEKQYVPFSDLIEMLKEDKNINVHTLKEKIFKERTYVSIINPYKDYLCLEKGDVHRVYPNNLDFKYFKKFIEIDDFISTRLNIYIKCFEQALTAYLATTLSDKMVKLGNAYCNDYSLFQELLTEQENQLDMLDIYHRYQNTKIIKGNKLVMQKNREVVEKVIMLGQKKLNVNNYLYQHYKKNHTSIPIWVILHQLTLGELQIIFNFLKLKDRVAFVNNIYRQRKNNQFVSGFSNKINYIRLLRNNINHYEPIIPFIKNLSSLEEQKRLISLIKLLKLNYYRSVTHDSSKIKKPLIEIEVNKNNAKLISYLKGIIKVI
;
A
#
# COMPACT_ATOMS: atom_id res chain seq x y z
N MET A 1 24.66 -21.14 -14.74
CA MET A 1 24.54 -20.27 -15.91
C MET A 1 23.50 -19.21 -15.62
N SER A 2 23.87 -17.94 -15.68
CA SER A 2 22.92 -16.82 -15.69
C SER A 2 22.21 -16.86 -17.04
N TYR A 3 20.92 -17.20 -17.05
CA TYR A 3 20.09 -17.08 -18.25
C TYR A 3 19.63 -15.63 -18.37
N GLU A 4 20.45 -14.79 -18.97
CA GLU A 4 20.02 -13.47 -19.40
C GLU A 4 18.92 -13.65 -20.45
N LYS A 5 17.74 -13.07 -20.19
CA LYS A 5 16.64 -13.07 -21.15
C LYS A 5 16.79 -11.88 -22.07
N GLN A 6 16.88 -12.15 -23.37
CA GLN A 6 16.86 -11.11 -24.38
C GLN A 6 15.49 -10.40 -24.40
N TYR A 7 15.53 -9.10 -24.72
CA TYR A 7 14.33 -8.34 -25.02
C TYR A 7 13.70 -8.87 -26.30
N VAL A 8 12.39 -9.14 -26.27
CA VAL A 8 11.64 -9.66 -27.42
C VAL A 8 10.78 -8.51 -27.98
N PRO A 9 11.05 -8.04 -29.21
CA PRO A 9 10.21 -7.08 -29.91
C PRO A 9 8.75 -7.55 -30.02
N PHE A 10 7.83 -6.61 -30.23
CA PHE A 10 6.40 -6.90 -30.22
C PHE A 10 5.97 -7.91 -31.30
N SER A 11 6.49 -7.78 -32.52
CA SER A 11 6.25 -8.73 -33.63
C SER A 11 6.60 -10.15 -33.22
N ASP A 12 7.80 -10.31 -32.67
CA ASP A 12 8.41 -11.59 -32.34
C ASP A 12 7.73 -12.20 -31.10
N LEU A 13 7.17 -11.34 -30.23
CA LEU A 13 6.36 -11.77 -29.10
C LEU A 13 5.06 -12.44 -29.55
N ILE A 14 4.39 -11.89 -30.57
CA ILE A 14 3.15 -12.46 -31.11
C ILE A 14 3.43 -13.83 -31.75
N GLU A 15 4.54 -13.94 -32.47
CA GLU A 15 5.00 -15.20 -33.07
C GLU A 15 5.36 -16.23 -32.00
N MET A 16 6.18 -15.86 -31.00
CA MET A 16 6.50 -16.72 -29.84
C MET A 16 5.24 -17.19 -29.09
N LEU A 17 4.21 -16.33 -28.96
CA LEU A 17 2.95 -16.72 -28.32
C LEU A 17 2.18 -17.77 -29.14
N LYS A 18 2.16 -17.63 -30.47
CA LYS A 18 1.50 -18.56 -31.38
C LYS A 18 2.27 -19.88 -31.48
N GLU A 19 3.55 -19.81 -31.82
CA GLU A 19 4.35 -20.96 -32.26
C GLU A 19 4.95 -21.73 -31.07
N ASP A 20 5.56 -21.02 -30.12
CA ASP A 20 6.26 -21.67 -29.00
C ASP A 20 5.38 -21.96 -27.78
N LYS A 21 4.22 -21.31 -27.69
CA LYS A 21 3.33 -21.37 -26.52
C LYS A 21 1.93 -21.86 -26.85
N ASN A 22 1.64 -22.10 -28.13
CA ASN A 22 0.35 -22.56 -28.63
C ASN A 22 -0.84 -21.73 -28.11
N ILE A 23 -0.63 -20.41 -27.97
CA ILE A 23 -1.66 -19.46 -27.53
C ILE A 23 -2.32 -18.87 -28.77
N ASN A 24 -3.63 -19.07 -28.89
CA ASN A 24 -4.44 -18.43 -29.89
C ASN A 24 -4.58 -16.93 -29.57
N VAL A 25 -4.02 -16.11 -30.45
CA VAL A 25 -3.99 -14.65 -30.33
C VAL A 25 -5.04 -13.95 -31.21
N HIS A 26 -6.01 -14.65 -31.80
CA HIS A 26 -7.05 -14.01 -32.61
C HIS A 26 -7.88 -12.96 -31.84
N THR A 27 -8.01 -13.11 -30.52
CA THR A 27 -8.67 -12.14 -29.64
C THR A 27 -7.73 -11.07 -29.07
N LEU A 28 -6.43 -11.17 -29.36
CA LEU A 28 -5.40 -10.26 -28.88
C LEU A 28 -5.44 -8.96 -29.65
N LYS A 29 -5.81 -7.87 -28.95
CA LYS A 29 -5.71 -6.52 -29.52
C LYS A 29 -4.34 -5.96 -29.18
N GLU A 30 -3.54 -5.65 -30.19
CA GLU A 30 -2.18 -5.09 -30.04
C GLU A 30 -2.11 -3.90 -29.06
N LYS A 31 -3.19 -3.10 -29.01
CA LYS A 31 -3.29 -1.94 -28.11
C LYS A 31 -3.02 -2.28 -26.63
N ILE A 32 -3.33 -3.49 -26.16
CA ILE A 32 -3.07 -3.86 -24.76
C ILE A 32 -1.58 -3.81 -24.40
N PHE A 33 -0.69 -4.04 -25.38
CA PHE A 33 0.76 -3.98 -25.17
C PHE A 33 1.35 -2.58 -25.26
N LYS A 34 0.57 -1.61 -25.76
CA LYS A 34 0.91 -0.18 -25.62
C LYS A 34 0.72 0.31 -24.19
N GLU A 35 -0.11 -0.38 -23.42
CA GLU A 35 -0.45 -0.03 -22.04
C GLU A 35 0.30 -0.90 -21.02
N ARG A 36 0.68 -2.14 -21.38
CA ARG A 36 1.31 -3.11 -20.47
C ARG A 36 2.35 -3.99 -21.14
N THR A 37 3.41 -4.34 -20.40
CA THR A 37 4.44 -5.25 -20.91
C THR A 37 3.98 -6.71 -20.87
N TYR A 38 4.51 -7.55 -21.76
CA TYR A 38 4.30 -9.01 -21.74
C TYR A 38 4.47 -9.65 -20.36
N VAL A 39 5.51 -9.21 -19.63
CA VAL A 39 5.85 -9.70 -18.29
C VAL A 39 4.74 -9.43 -17.28
N SER A 40 3.91 -8.41 -17.49
CA SER A 40 2.78 -8.06 -16.64
C SER A 40 1.44 -8.65 -17.08
N ILE A 41 1.35 -9.22 -18.29
CA ILE A 41 0.06 -9.73 -18.82
C ILE A 41 0.02 -11.22 -19.09
N ILE A 42 1.16 -11.90 -19.32
CA ILE A 42 1.19 -13.35 -19.59
C ILE A 42 1.88 -14.12 -18.47
N ASN A 43 3.13 -13.74 -18.14
CA ASN A 43 3.92 -14.38 -17.09
C ASN A 43 3.21 -14.54 -15.73
N PRO A 44 2.42 -13.57 -15.26
CA PRO A 44 1.73 -13.64 -13.98
C PRO A 44 0.68 -14.75 -13.93
N TYR A 45 0.02 -15.01 -15.07
CA TYR A 45 -1.19 -15.83 -15.12
C TYR A 45 -1.00 -17.20 -15.76
N LYS A 46 0.12 -17.44 -16.46
CA LYS A 46 0.40 -18.72 -17.14
C LYS A 46 0.28 -19.95 -16.23
N ASP A 47 0.69 -19.82 -14.97
CA ASP A 47 0.60 -20.89 -13.96
C ASP A 47 -0.85 -21.25 -13.58
N TYR A 48 -1.83 -20.37 -13.84
CA TYR A 48 -3.23 -20.60 -13.52
C TYR A 48 -4.03 -21.13 -14.71
N LEU A 49 -3.48 -21.00 -15.91
CA LEU A 49 -4.09 -21.45 -17.16
C LEU A 49 -3.56 -22.80 -17.63
N CYS A 50 -2.50 -23.32 -17.01
CA CYS A 50 -2.02 -24.67 -17.30
C CYS A 50 -2.92 -25.75 -16.68
N LEU A 51 -3.10 -26.85 -17.42
CA LEU A 51 -3.77 -28.07 -16.98
C LEU A 51 -2.89 -28.88 -16.03
N GLU A 52 -1.59 -28.95 -16.34
CA GLU A 52 -0.60 -29.67 -15.55
C GLU A 52 0.69 -28.84 -15.39
N LYS A 53 1.30 -28.96 -14.21
CA LYS A 53 2.54 -28.28 -13.83
C LYS A 53 3.60 -29.33 -13.49
N GLY A 54 4.59 -29.50 -14.35
CA GLY A 54 5.83 -30.20 -14.05
C GLY A 54 6.93 -29.23 -13.58
N ASP A 55 8.09 -29.77 -13.21
CA ASP A 55 9.24 -28.97 -12.72
C ASP A 55 9.80 -28.01 -13.79
N VAL A 56 9.75 -28.44 -15.06
CA VAL A 56 10.30 -27.66 -16.20
C VAL A 56 9.23 -27.38 -17.27
N HIS A 57 8.11 -28.10 -17.28
CA HIS A 57 7.11 -28.05 -18.35
C HIS A 57 5.71 -27.68 -17.83
N ARG A 58 4.97 -26.92 -18.64
CA ARG A 58 3.58 -26.56 -18.40
C ARG A 58 2.75 -27.08 -19.56
N VAL A 59 1.70 -27.85 -19.26
CA VAL A 59 0.75 -28.32 -20.27
C VAL A 59 -0.42 -27.37 -20.27
N TYR A 60 -0.75 -26.81 -21.43
CA TYR A 60 -1.90 -25.92 -21.62
C TYR A 60 -3.03 -26.65 -22.34
N PRO A 61 -4.29 -26.19 -22.22
CA PRO A 61 -5.37 -26.68 -23.05
C PRO A 61 -5.04 -26.50 -24.53
N ASN A 62 -5.46 -27.46 -25.37
CA ASN A 62 -5.39 -27.30 -26.82
C ASN A 62 -6.15 -26.02 -27.21
N ASN A 63 -5.50 -25.13 -27.96
CA ASN A 63 -6.01 -23.82 -28.37
C ASN A 63 -6.30 -22.82 -27.23
N LEU A 64 -5.40 -22.70 -26.24
CA LEU A 64 -5.51 -21.67 -25.19
C LEU A 64 -5.62 -20.27 -25.82
N ASP A 65 -6.73 -19.58 -25.58
CA ASP A 65 -6.99 -18.27 -26.18
C ASP A 65 -6.61 -17.10 -25.25
N PHE A 66 -6.08 -16.00 -25.82
CA PHE A 66 -5.72 -14.80 -25.06
C PHE A 66 -6.87 -14.24 -24.20
N LYS A 67 -8.13 -14.47 -24.58
CA LYS A 67 -9.32 -14.06 -23.81
C LYS A 67 -9.27 -14.50 -22.35
N TYR A 68 -8.62 -15.62 -22.02
CA TYR A 68 -8.48 -16.09 -20.65
C TYR A 68 -7.48 -15.27 -19.83
N PHE A 69 -6.39 -14.81 -20.44
CA PHE A 69 -5.48 -13.84 -19.81
C PHE A 69 -6.20 -12.50 -19.59
N LYS A 70 -6.96 -12.05 -20.59
CA LYS A 70 -7.76 -10.83 -20.49
C LYS A 70 -8.73 -10.87 -19.29
N LYS A 71 -9.38 -12.00 -19.02
CA LYS A 71 -10.25 -12.16 -17.83
C LYS A 71 -9.49 -11.94 -16.52
N PHE A 72 -8.27 -12.46 -16.39
CA PHE A 72 -7.45 -12.21 -15.19
C PHE A 72 -7.01 -10.75 -15.08
N ILE A 73 -6.63 -10.12 -16.20
CA ILE A 73 -6.27 -8.70 -16.26
C ILE A 73 -7.46 -7.83 -15.80
N GLU A 74 -8.67 -8.11 -16.30
CA GLU A 74 -9.89 -7.38 -15.91
C GLU A 74 -10.21 -7.53 -14.40
N ILE A 75 -9.92 -8.70 -13.82
CA ILE A 75 -10.05 -8.92 -12.36
C ILE A 75 -8.99 -8.13 -11.59
N ASP A 76 -7.73 -8.18 -12.02
CA ASP A 76 -6.63 -7.46 -11.37
C ASP A 76 -6.87 -5.96 -11.38
N ASP A 77 -7.36 -5.42 -12.50
CA ASP A 77 -7.70 -4.01 -12.66
C ASP A 77 -8.84 -3.61 -11.75
N PHE A 78 -9.89 -4.43 -11.68
CA PHE A 78 -11.01 -4.18 -10.78
C PHE A 78 -10.54 -4.12 -9.31
N ILE A 79 -9.77 -5.12 -8.87
CA ILE A 79 -9.26 -5.19 -7.49
C ILE A 79 -8.34 -4.00 -7.22
N SER A 80 -7.37 -3.75 -8.09
CA SER A 80 -6.37 -2.69 -7.92
C SER A 80 -7.02 -1.31 -7.89
N THR A 81 -7.96 -1.03 -8.80
CA THR A 81 -8.67 0.26 -8.86
C THR A 81 -9.47 0.50 -7.58
N ARG A 82 -10.20 -0.51 -7.10
CA ARG A 82 -10.99 -0.41 -5.87
C ARG A 82 -10.10 -0.23 -4.64
N LEU A 83 -9.06 -1.05 -4.52
CA LEU A 83 -8.11 -0.95 -3.41
C LEU A 83 -7.38 0.39 -3.42
N ASN A 84 -6.99 0.94 -4.57
CA ASN A 84 -6.38 2.26 -4.68
C ASN A 84 -7.26 3.34 -4.04
N ILE A 85 -8.57 3.33 -4.33
CA ILE A 85 -9.53 4.26 -3.73
C ILE A 85 -9.64 4.05 -2.21
N TYR A 86 -9.76 2.80 -1.76
CA TYR A 86 -9.90 2.51 -0.33
C TYR A 86 -8.63 2.89 0.46
N ILE A 87 -7.45 2.63 -0.11
CA ILE A 87 -6.15 3.01 0.44
C ILE A 87 -6.02 4.54 0.49
N LYS A 88 -6.39 5.25 -0.58
CA LYS A 88 -6.38 6.72 -0.61
C LYS A 88 -7.22 7.32 0.53
N CYS A 89 -8.41 6.79 0.77
CA CYS A 89 -9.26 7.24 1.89
C CYS A 89 -8.57 7.03 3.24
N PHE A 90 -7.90 5.88 3.42
CA PHE A 90 -7.15 5.57 4.64
C PHE A 90 -5.93 6.50 4.81
N GLU A 91 -5.14 6.72 3.76
CA GLU A 91 -3.96 7.61 3.80
C GLU A 91 -4.37 9.05 4.17
N GLN A 92 -5.48 9.54 3.59
CA GLN A 92 -6.04 10.85 3.93
C GLN A 92 -6.47 10.92 5.41
N ALA A 93 -7.16 9.90 5.91
CA ALA A 93 -7.58 9.84 7.30
C ALA A 93 -6.40 9.78 8.28
N LEU A 94 -5.35 8.99 7.96
CA LEU A 94 -4.13 8.92 8.76
C LEU A 94 -3.39 10.27 8.77
N THR A 95 -3.23 10.90 7.60
CA THR A 95 -2.55 12.20 7.47
C THR A 95 -3.28 13.28 8.27
N ALA A 96 -4.60 13.38 8.09
CA ALA A 96 -5.42 14.34 8.83
C ALA A 96 -5.36 14.10 10.34
N TYR A 97 -5.42 12.83 10.78
CA TYR A 97 -5.31 12.49 12.20
C TYR A 97 -3.98 12.94 12.80
N LEU A 98 -2.86 12.62 12.14
CA LEU A 98 -1.53 13.02 12.60
C LEU A 98 -1.38 14.56 12.60
N ALA A 99 -1.90 15.24 11.59
CA ALA A 99 -1.87 16.69 11.49
C ALA A 99 -2.61 17.35 12.65
N THR A 100 -3.85 16.94 12.93
CA THR A 100 -4.62 17.47 14.05
C THR A 100 -3.96 17.13 15.38
N THR A 101 -3.58 15.87 15.61
CA THR A 101 -3.00 15.43 16.89
C THR A 101 -1.72 16.18 17.24
N LEU A 102 -0.82 16.37 16.27
CA LEU A 102 0.45 17.07 16.49
C LEU A 102 0.23 18.58 16.63
N SER A 103 -0.68 19.15 15.85
CA SER A 103 -1.03 20.57 15.98
C SER A 103 -1.64 20.88 17.34
N ASP A 104 -2.57 20.05 17.82
CA ASP A 104 -3.21 20.22 19.13
C ASP A 104 -2.18 20.14 20.27
N LYS A 105 -1.21 19.22 20.16
CA LYS A 105 -0.10 19.11 21.12
C LYS A 105 0.75 20.38 21.11
N MET A 106 1.11 20.90 19.93
CA MET A 106 1.88 22.14 19.81
C MET A 106 1.14 23.37 20.32
N VAL A 107 -0.14 23.53 20.00
CA VAL A 107 -0.97 24.66 20.48
C VAL A 107 -1.04 24.67 22.00
N LYS A 108 -1.18 23.50 22.65
CA LYS A 108 -1.19 23.37 24.12
C LYS A 108 0.12 23.78 24.78
N LEU A 109 1.23 23.76 24.03
CA LEU A 109 2.54 24.24 24.47
C LEU A 109 2.77 25.73 24.14
N GLY A 110 1.75 26.44 23.67
CA GLY A 110 1.84 27.87 23.31
C GLY A 110 2.32 28.13 21.87
N ASN A 111 2.59 27.08 21.08
CA ASN A 111 2.99 27.21 19.67
C ASN A 111 1.76 27.31 18.77
N ALA A 112 1.10 28.47 18.78
CA ALA A 112 -0.16 28.72 18.06
C ALA A 112 -0.08 28.51 16.53
N TYR A 113 1.09 28.70 15.93
CA TYR A 113 1.32 28.52 14.49
C TYR A 113 1.82 27.11 14.12
N CYS A 114 2.01 26.23 15.11
CA CYS A 114 2.53 24.87 14.99
C CYS A 114 3.78 24.76 14.10
N ASN A 115 4.73 25.67 14.27
CA ASN A 115 5.92 25.78 13.42
C ASN A 115 7.25 25.87 14.19
N ASP A 116 7.22 25.72 15.52
CA ASP A 116 8.40 25.43 16.32
C ASP A 116 8.85 23.97 16.18
N TYR A 117 9.98 23.77 15.51
CA TYR A 117 10.59 22.47 15.26
C TYR A 117 11.65 22.07 16.29
N SER A 118 11.94 22.91 17.29
CA SER A 118 12.76 22.51 18.45
C SER A 118 12.11 21.33 19.19
N LEU A 119 10.78 21.32 19.27
CA LEU A 119 9.96 20.23 19.80
C LEU A 119 10.22 18.87 19.10
N PHE A 120 10.56 18.87 17.81
CA PHE A 120 10.95 17.65 17.09
C PHE A 120 12.43 17.29 17.30
N GLN A 121 13.29 18.29 17.55
CA GLN A 121 14.70 18.03 17.88
C GLN A 121 14.83 17.28 19.21
N GLU A 122 13.94 17.54 20.17
CA GLU A 122 13.87 16.78 21.44
C GLU A 122 13.74 15.27 21.20
N LEU A 123 13.02 14.83 20.15
CA LEU A 123 12.84 13.41 19.82
C LEU A 123 14.14 12.71 19.40
N LEU A 124 15.18 13.47 19.01
CA LEU A 124 16.50 12.96 18.66
C LEU A 124 17.38 12.68 19.90
N THR A 125 16.93 13.13 21.07
CA THR A 125 17.58 12.95 22.36
C THR A 125 16.91 11.81 23.14
N GLU A 126 17.60 11.21 24.13
CA GLU A 126 17.00 10.23 25.05
C GLU A 126 16.26 10.92 26.21
N GLN A 127 15.96 12.23 26.10
CA GLN A 127 15.26 13.01 27.12
C GLN A 127 13.74 12.98 26.92
N GLU A 128 13.00 13.32 27.97
CA GLU A 128 11.56 13.53 27.87
C GLU A 128 11.27 14.70 26.93
N ASN A 129 10.33 14.49 25.99
CA ASN A 129 9.94 15.49 25.00
C ASN A 129 8.57 16.08 25.34
N GLN A 130 8.41 17.37 25.06
CA GLN A 130 7.20 18.11 25.39
C GLN A 130 5.99 17.70 24.55
N LEU A 131 6.22 17.12 23.36
CA LEU A 131 5.15 16.59 22.50
C LEU A 131 4.45 15.35 23.07
N ASP A 132 4.96 14.80 24.19
CA ASP A 132 4.46 13.57 24.79
C ASP A 132 4.37 12.44 23.73
N MET A 133 5.53 12.17 23.13
CA MET A 133 5.76 11.13 22.14
C MET A 133 6.87 10.19 22.63
N LEU A 134 7.05 9.07 21.95
CA LEU A 134 8.27 8.27 22.04
C LEU A 134 9.37 8.98 21.24
N ASP A 135 10.58 9.00 21.78
CA ASP A 135 11.79 9.38 21.04
C ASP A 135 12.14 8.34 19.96
N ILE A 136 13.18 8.62 19.17
CA ILE A 136 13.62 7.76 18.07
C ILE A 136 14.19 6.40 18.51
N TYR A 137 14.59 6.27 19.78
CA TYR A 137 15.24 5.09 20.35
C TYR A 137 14.22 4.03 20.78
N HIS A 138 12.96 4.43 20.97
CA HIS A 138 11.94 3.57 21.55
C HIS A 138 10.85 3.14 20.57
N ARG A 139 10.23 2.00 20.85
CA ARG A 139 9.04 1.50 20.15
C ARG A 139 8.18 0.66 21.07
N TYR A 140 6.92 0.45 20.68
CA TYR A 140 6.08 -0.54 21.34
C TYR A 140 6.38 -1.96 20.83
N GLN A 141 6.45 -2.91 21.76
CA GLN A 141 6.29 -4.33 21.52
C GLN A 141 5.16 -4.81 22.43
N ASN A 142 4.03 -5.17 21.83
CA ASN A 142 2.75 -5.26 22.55
C ASN A 142 2.50 -3.94 23.30
N THR A 143 2.23 -3.98 24.59
CA THR A 143 2.00 -2.79 25.42
C THR A 143 3.27 -2.20 26.04
N LYS A 144 4.42 -2.87 25.91
CA LYS A 144 5.69 -2.45 26.53
C LYS A 144 6.49 -1.55 25.60
N ILE A 145 7.17 -0.56 26.18
CA ILE A 145 8.15 0.26 25.48
C ILE A 145 9.50 -0.47 25.56
N ILE A 146 10.13 -0.64 24.41
CA ILE A 146 11.44 -1.29 24.28
C ILE A 146 12.36 -0.44 23.39
N LYS A 147 13.68 -0.65 23.50
CA LYS A 147 14.65 -0.03 22.60
C LYS A 147 14.55 -0.64 21.20
N GLY A 148 14.55 0.20 20.18
CA GLY A 148 14.60 -0.19 18.77
C GLY A 148 15.96 -0.77 18.40
N ASN A 149 16.01 -1.55 17.32
CA ASN A 149 17.29 -1.95 16.74
C ASN A 149 17.91 -0.79 15.94
N LYS A 150 19.21 -0.88 15.63
CA LYS A 150 19.96 0.17 14.93
C LYS A 150 19.29 0.64 13.65
N LEU A 151 18.77 -0.28 12.83
CA LEU A 151 18.11 0.05 11.56
C LEU A 151 16.80 0.83 11.77
N VAL A 152 15.99 0.45 12.76
CA VAL A 152 14.76 1.16 13.11
C VAL A 152 15.09 2.56 13.62
N MET A 153 16.08 2.67 14.50
CA MET A 153 16.52 3.96 15.05
C MET A 153 17.05 4.90 13.96
N GLN A 154 17.80 4.37 12.99
CA GLN A 154 18.28 5.15 11.86
C GLN A 154 17.13 5.69 11.01
N LYS A 155 16.17 4.84 10.64
CA LYS A 155 14.99 5.28 9.87
C LYS A 155 14.14 6.30 10.64
N ASN A 156 13.99 6.09 11.94
CA ASN A 156 13.31 7.03 12.83
C ASN A 156 13.99 8.41 12.81
N ARG A 157 15.32 8.44 12.93
CA ARG A 157 16.14 9.65 12.83
C ARG A 157 15.96 10.35 11.49
N GLU A 158 16.10 9.62 10.38
CA GLU A 158 15.94 10.16 9.02
C GLU A 158 14.57 10.86 8.83
N VAL A 159 13.50 10.28 9.37
CA VAL A 159 12.15 10.88 9.31
C VAL A 159 12.06 12.14 10.15
N VAL A 160 12.56 12.13 11.38
CA VAL A 160 12.53 13.32 12.26
C VAL A 160 13.35 14.46 11.66
N GLU A 161 14.56 14.16 11.19
CA GLU A 161 15.44 15.13 10.52
C GLU A 161 14.77 15.70 9.25
N LYS A 162 14.13 14.85 8.44
CA LYS A 162 13.36 15.30 7.27
C LYS A 162 12.23 16.27 7.66
N VAL A 163 11.47 15.96 8.71
CA VAL A 163 10.39 16.84 9.21
C VAL A 163 10.94 18.21 9.61
N ILE A 164 12.05 18.23 10.39
CA ILE A 164 12.72 19.47 10.80
C ILE A 164 13.21 20.26 9.58
N MET A 165 13.88 19.60 8.63
CA MET A 165 14.42 20.26 7.44
C MET A 165 13.32 20.81 6.52
N LEU A 166 12.19 20.10 6.38
CA LEU A 166 11.01 20.60 5.66
C LEU A 166 10.44 21.84 6.36
N GLY A 167 10.24 21.77 7.68
CA GLY A 167 9.74 22.87 8.50
C GLY A 167 10.56 24.14 8.39
N GLN A 168 11.89 23.99 8.41
CA GLN A 168 12.89 25.05 8.27
C GLN A 168 13.17 25.43 6.81
N LYS A 169 12.38 24.93 5.84
CA LYS A 169 12.50 25.21 4.40
C LYS A 169 13.83 24.81 3.74
N LYS A 170 14.63 23.99 4.41
CA LYS A 170 15.95 23.52 3.95
C LYS A 170 15.85 22.49 2.82
N LEU A 171 14.66 21.92 2.60
CA LEU A 171 14.39 21.03 1.47
C LEU A 171 13.56 21.71 0.38
N ASN A 172 13.87 21.33 -0.86
CA ASN A 172 13.09 21.69 -2.05
C ASN A 172 12.14 20.54 -2.39
N VAL A 173 10.84 20.82 -2.29
CA VAL A 173 9.77 19.86 -2.60
C VAL A 173 8.86 20.46 -3.64
N ASN A 174 8.64 19.78 -4.76
CA ASN A 174 7.78 20.26 -5.84
C ASN A 174 6.30 19.95 -5.54
N ASN A 175 5.77 20.55 -4.48
CA ASN A 175 4.38 20.43 -4.07
C ASN A 175 3.77 21.83 -3.91
N TYR A 176 2.64 22.08 -4.58
CA TYR A 176 2.00 23.40 -4.62
C TYR A 176 1.71 23.96 -3.22
N LEU A 177 1.13 23.15 -2.33
CA LEU A 177 0.82 23.57 -0.96
C LEU A 177 2.09 23.93 -0.20
N TYR A 178 3.11 23.07 -0.25
CA TYR A 178 4.38 23.34 0.42
C TYR A 178 5.04 24.62 -0.10
N GLN A 179 5.06 24.85 -1.43
CA GLN A 179 5.67 26.02 -2.05
C GLN A 179 4.95 27.32 -1.65
N HIS A 180 3.62 27.29 -1.56
CA HIS A 180 2.84 28.41 -1.05
C HIS A 180 3.28 28.81 0.37
N TYR A 181 3.37 27.86 1.30
CA TYR A 181 3.81 28.15 2.67
C TYR A 181 5.29 28.51 2.75
N LYS A 182 6.14 27.87 1.95
CA LYS A 182 7.57 28.19 1.84
C LYS A 182 7.81 29.64 1.42
N LYS A 183 6.99 30.20 0.54
CA LYS A 183 7.09 31.60 0.10
C LYS A 183 6.58 32.58 1.15
N ASN A 184 5.49 32.25 1.85
CA ASN A 184 4.70 33.24 2.61
C ASN A 184 4.91 33.22 4.14
N HIS A 185 5.57 32.21 4.73
CA HIS A 185 5.68 32.06 6.20
C HIS A 185 7.12 31.82 6.61
N THR A 186 7.63 32.34 7.75
CA THR A 186 9.03 32.11 8.18
C THR A 186 9.38 30.63 8.33
N SER A 187 8.50 29.86 8.95
CA SER A 187 8.59 28.40 9.11
C SER A 187 7.26 27.78 8.67
N ILE A 188 7.33 26.58 8.10
CA ILE A 188 6.14 25.91 7.56
C ILE A 188 5.43 25.17 8.69
N PRO A 189 4.10 25.28 8.87
CA PRO A 189 3.38 24.56 9.91
C PRO A 189 3.38 23.03 9.75
N ILE A 190 3.34 22.30 10.87
CA ILE A 190 3.43 20.83 10.89
C ILE A 190 2.34 20.14 10.06
N TRP A 191 1.11 20.67 10.05
CA TRP A 191 0.01 20.10 9.27
C TRP A 191 0.27 20.15 7.76
N VAL A 192 1.05 21.13 7.28
CA VAL A 192 1.49 21.20 5.88
C VAL A 192 2.62 20.21 5.60
N ILE A 193 3.54 20.04 6.55
CA ILE A 193 4.68 19.14 6.41
C ILE A 193 4.26 17.68 6.29
N LEU A 194 3.26 17.24 7.06
CA LEU A 194 2.79 15.85 7.00
C LEU A 194 2.25 15.47 5.62
N HIS A 195 1.71 16.41 4.84
CA HIS A 195 1.29 16.15 3.45
C HIS A 195 2.46 15.85 2.49
N GLN A 196 3.70 16.12 2.88
CA GLN A 196 4.90 15.84 2.08
C GLN A 196 5.53 14.49 2.42
N LEU A 197 5.02 13.80 3.43
CA LEU A 197 5.54 12.53 3.89
C LEU A 197 4.91 11.36 3.13
N THR A 198 5.71 10.34 2.86
CA THR A 198 5.20 9.06 2.33
C THR A 198 4.42 8.30 3.41
N LEU A 199 3.59 7.33 3.01
CA LEU A 199 2.87 6.50 3.98
C LEU A 199 3.80 5.78 4.98
N GLY A 200 5.01 5.39 4.53
CA GLY A 200 6.01 4.79 5.43
C GLY A 200 6.55 5.77 6.47
N GLU A 201 6.73 7.04 6.09
CA GLU A 201 7.17 8.10 7.00
C GLU A 201 6.04 8.49 7.97
N LEU A 202 4.80 8.60 7.49
CA LEU A 202 3.61 8.78 8.33
C LEU A 202 3.44 7.64 9.33
N GLN A 203 3.72 6.40 8.93
CA GLN A 203 3.71 5.24 9.83
C GLN A 203 4.74 5.40 10.96
N ILE A 204 5.92 5.94 10.67
CA ILE A 204 6.96 6.21 11.68
C ILE A 204 6.49 7.29 12.66
N ILE A 205 5.91 8.39 12.17
CA ILE A 205 5.32 9.42 13.04
C ILE A 205 4.20 8.85 13.91
N PHE A 206 3.31 8.03 13.33
CA PHE A 206 2.28 7.30 14.10
C PHE A 206 2.89 6.37 15.16
N ASN A 207 4.07 5.79 14.87
CA ASN A 207 4.83 4.96 15.81
C ASN A 207 5.57 5.74 16.90
N PHE A 208 5.61 7.07 16.85
CA PHE A 208 6.08 7.88 17.97
C PHE A 208 4.94 8.27 18.92
N LEU A 209 3.69 8.32 18.48
CA LEU A 209 2.56 8.64 19.37
C LEU A 209 2.48 7.65 20.55
N LYS A 210 2.12 8.12 21.75
CA LYS A 210 1.85 7.23 22.89
C LYS A 210 0.60 6.37 22.61
N LEU A 211 0.44 5.26 23.32
CA LEU A 211 -0.70 4.35 23.12
C LEU A 211 -2.06 5.06 23.21
N LYS A 212 -2.23 6.01 24.14
CA LYS A 212 -3.49 6.77 24.30
C LYS A 212 -3.93 7.45 23.00
N ASP A 213 -2.98 8.07 22.29
CA ASP A 213 -3.24 8.76 21.03
C ASP A 213 -3.48 7.73 19.91
N ARG A 214 -2.77 6.60 19.88
CA ARG A 214 -3.03 5.56 18.87
C ARG A 214 -4.41 4.91 19.02
N VAL A 215 -4.86 4.72 20.26
CA VAL A 215 -6.17 4.13 20.57
C VAL A 215 -7.29 4.96 19.95
N ALA A 216 -7.22 6.29 20.03
CA ALA A 216 -8.21 7.19 19.45
C ALA A 216 -8.35 6.97 17.93
N PHE A 217 -7.23 6.95 17.21
CA PHE A 217 -7.23 6.66 15.77
C PHE A 217 -7.78 5.27 15.46
N VAL A 218 -7.23 4.23 16.08
CA VAL A 218 -7.59 2.84 15.77
C VAL A 218 -9.07 2.58 16.06
N ASN A 219 -9.60 3.09 17.18
CA ASN A 219 -11.02 2.95 17.51
C ASN A 219 -11.91 3.67 16.49
N ASN A 220 -11.49 4.85 16.02
CA ASN A 220 -12.22 5.62 15.01
C ASN A 220 -12.24 4.91 13.64
N ILE A 221 -11.12 4.32 13.22
CA ILE A 221 -10.98 3.56 11.97
C ILE A 221 -11.78 2.24 12.02
N TYR A 222 -11.82 1.57 13.17
CA TYR A 222 -12.54 0.29 13.35
C TYR A 222 -14.00 0.43 13.79
N ARG A 223 -14.42 1.62 14.23
CA ARG A 223 -15.74 1.91 14.82
C ARG A 223 -16.11 1.04 16.03
N GLN A 224 -15.11 0.64 16.79
CA GLN A 224 -15.27 -0.19 17.97
C GLN A 224 -14.02 -0.06 18.84
N ARG A 225 -14.17 -0.27 20.14
CA ARG A 225 -13.04 -0.27 21.07
C ARG A 225 -12.12 -1.44 20.78
N LYS A 226 -10.82 -1.14 20.66
CA LYS A 226 -9.73 -2.11 20.55
C LYS A 226 -8.83 -1.99 21.77
N ASN A 227 -8.34 -3.13 22.25
CA ASN A 227 -7.42 -3.17 23.37
C ASN A 227 -6.02 -2.68 22.97
N ASN A 228 -5.20 -2.33 23.96
CA ASN A 228 -3.87 -1.77 23.72
C ASN A 228 -2.94 -2.73 22.96
N GLN A 229 -3.09 -4.05 23.17
CA GLN A 229 -2.32 -5.04 22.42
C GLN A 229 -2.64 -4.99 20.93
N PHE A 230 -3.92 -4.92 20.56
CA PHE A 230 -4.34 -4.76 19.17
C PHE A 230 -3.82 -3.46 18.56
N VAL A 231 -3.94 -2.36 19.29
CA VAL A 231 -3.48 -1.02 18.86
C VAL A 231 -1.97 -1.01 18.62
N SER A 232 -1.20 -1.66 19.50
CA SER A 232 0.26 -1.75 19.32
C SER A 232 0.67 -2.48 18.03
N GLY A 233 -0.09 -3.51 17.64
CA GLY A 233 0.12 -4.26 16.41
C GLY A 233 -0.41 -3.56 15.15
N PHE A 234 -1.12 -2.43 15.28
CA PHE A 234 -1.74 -1.75 14.15
C PHE A 234 -0.72 -1.24 13.12
N SER A 235 0.50 -0.90 13.56
CA SER A 235 1.58 -0.47 12.67
C SER A 235 1.88 -1.52 11.58
N ASN A 236 1.80 -2.82 11.91
CA ASN A 236 1.98 -3.88 10.92
C ASN A 236 0.91 -3.84 9.82
N LYS A 237 -0.31 -3.41 10.14
CA LYS A 237 -1.38 -3.22 9.15
C LYS A 237 -1.08 -2.03 8.23
N ILE A 238 -0.56 -0.92 8.76
CA ILE A 238 -0.13 0.23 7.95
C ILE A 238 0.98 -0.18 6.98
N ASN A 239 1.98 -0.94 7.46
CA ASN A 239 3.02 -1.46 6.58
C ASN A 239 2.46 -2.37 5.49
N TYR A 240 1.47 -3.21 5.80
CA TYR A 240 0.84 -4.06 4.80
C TYR A 240 0.06 -3.24 3.76
N ILE A 241 -0.65 -2.19 4.19
CA ILE A 241 -1.30 -1.22 3.28
C ILE A 241 -0.26 -0.57 2.36
N ARG A 242 0.89 -0.18 2.90
CA ARG A 242 2.01 0.40 2.11
C ARG A 242 2.53 -0.56 1.04
N LEU A 243 2.68 -1.85 1.35
CA LEU A 243 3.11 -2.86 0.38
C LEU A 243 2.08 -3.03 -0.75
N LEU A 244 0.80 -3.14 -0.41
CA LEU A 244 -0.29 -3.19 -1.39
C LEU A 244 -0.32 -1.95 -2.28
N ARG A 245 -0.21 -0.77 -1.66
CA ARG A 245 -0.20 0.52 -2.36
C ARG A 245 0.98 0.65 -3.32
N ASN A 246 2.17 0.20 -2.93
CA ASN A 246 3.34 0.22 -3.80
C ASN A 246 3.15 -0.72 -5.00
N ASN A 247 2.69 -1.95 -4.78
CA ASN A 247 2.41 -2.91 -5.86
C ASN A 247 1.42 -2.31 -6.88
N ILE A 248 0.32 -1.72 -6.41
CA ILE A 248 -0.68 -1.05 -7.27
C ILE A 248 -0.07 0.14 -8.03
N ASN A 249 0.68 1.01 -7.35
CA ASN A 249 1.27 2.20 -7.97
C ASN A 249 2.39 1.90 -8.96
N HIS A 250 3.06 0.75 -8.83
CA HIS A 250 4.04 0.25 -9.80
C HIS A 250 3.38 -0.55 -10.95
N TYR A 251 2.05 -0.60 -10.99
CA TYR A 251 1.27 -1.33 -12.00
C TYR A 251 1.62 -2.83 -12.05
N GLU A 252 2.04 -3.37 -10.91
CA GLU A 252 2.31 -4.80 -10.78
C GLU A 252 0.97 -5.56 -10.64
N PRO A 253 0.84 -6.74 -11.28
CA PRO A 253 -0.31 -7.62 -11.09
C PRO A 253 -0.53 -7.97 -9.62
N ILE A 254 -1.75 -7.80 -9.13
CA ILE A 254 -2.08 -8.01 -7.71
C ILE A 254 -2.41 -9.47 -7.41
N ILE A 255 -2.95 -10.24 -8.36
CA ILE A 255 -3.19 -11.68 -8.21
C ILE A 255 -1.91 -12.45 -7.79
N PRO A 256 -0.73 -12.26 -8.41
CA PRO A 256 0.50 -12.90 -7.94
C PRO A 256 0.94 -12.44 -6.55
N PHE A 257 0.78 -11.14 -6.24
CA PHE A 257 1.05 -10.63 -4.89
C PHE A 257 0.18 -11.35 -3.85
N ILE A 258 -1.10 -11.53 -4.17
CA ILE A 258 -2.08 -12.27 -3.38
C ILE A 258 -1.72 -13.77 -3.30
N LYS A 259 -1.15 -14.37 -4.36
CA LYS A 259 -0.73 -15.78 -4.41
C LYS A 259 0.47 -16.07 -3.49
N ASN A 260 1.41 -15.13 -3.40
CA ASN A 260 2.59 -15.28 -2.55
C ASN A 260 2.25 -15.32 -1.05
N LEU A 261 0.99 -15.03 -0.68
CA LEU A 261 0.42 -15.32 0.63
C LEU A 261 0.24 -16.84 0.77
N SER A 262 1.33 -17.50 1.15
CA SER A 262 1.49 -18.96 1.24
C SER A 262 0.53 -19.64 2.22
N SER A 263 -0.04 -18.91 3.19
CA SER A 263 -0.88 -19.48 4.26
C SER A 263 -2.32 -18.96 4.31
N LEU A 264 -3.25 -19.80 4.78
CA LEU A 264 -4.64 -19.43 5.04
C LEU A 264 -4.74 -18.23 6.02
N GLU A 265 -3.79 -18.12 6.94
CA GLU A 265 -3.71 -17.03 7.90
C GLU A 265 -3.40 -15.69 7.22
N GLU A 266 -2.44 -15.66 6.30
CA GLU A 266 -2.15 -14.47 5.49
C GLU A 266 -3.34 -14.05 4.62
N GLN A 267 -4.07 -15.03 4.08
CA GLN A 267 -5.28 -14.78 3.31
C GLN A 267 -6.38 -14.14 4.15
N LYS A 268 -6.59 -14.63 5.39
CA LYS A 268 -7.52 -14.04 6.36
C LYS A 268 -7.09 -12.62 6.76
N ARG A 269 -5.78 -12.39 6.93
CA ARG A 269 -5.23 -11.06 7.23
C ARG A 269 -5.50 -10.07 6.10
N LEU A 270 -5.31 -10.46 4.84
CA LEU A 270 -5.64 -9.61 3.69
C LEU A 270 -7.14 -9.29 3.65
N ILE A 271 -8.02 -10.29 3.76
CA ILE A 271 -9.47 -10.04 3.79
C ILE A 271 -9.86 -9.09 4.92
N SER A 272 -9.29 -9.29 6.12
CA SER A 272 -9.51 -8.40 7.27
C SER A 272 -9.06 -6.96 6.97
N LEU A 273 -7.93 -6.81 6.27
CA LEU A 273 -7.41 -5.51 5.86
C LEU A 273 -8.32 -4.83 4.82
N ILE A 274 -8.78 -5.57 3.82
CA ILE A 274 -9.70 -5.03 2.80
C ILE A 274 -11.01 -4.57 3.45
N LYS A 275 -11.57 -5.35 4.39
CA LYS A 275 -12.75 -4.94 5.16
C LYS A 275 -12.51 -3.65 5.94
N LEU A 276 -11.35 -3.50 6.56
CA LEU A 276 -10.96 -2.27 7.25
C LEU A 276 -10.91 -1.08 6.29
N LEU A 277 -10.21 -1.23 5.16
CA LEU A 277 -10.07 -0.18 4.16
C LEU A 277 -11.43 0.24 3.60
N LYS A 278 -12.30 -0.72 3.30
CA LYS A 278 -13.68 -0.48 2.84
C LYS A 278 -14.53 0.26 3.87
N LEU A 279 -14.42 -0.09 5.16
CA LEU A 279 -15.13 0.59 6.25
C LEU A 279 -14.77 2.09 6.33
N ASN A 280 -13.52 2.42 6.03
CA ASN A 280 -13.03 3.80 5.98
C ASN A 280 -13.47 4.53 4.72
N TYR A 281 -13.42 3.85 3.57
CA TYR A 281 -13.98 4.39 2.33
C TYR A 281 -15.46 4.80 2.48
N TYR A 282 -16.29 4.01 3.15
CA TYR A 282 -17.70 4.38 3.38
C TYR A 282 -17.91 5.64 4.23
N ARG A 283 -16.86 6.23 4.81
CA ARG A 283 -16.92 7.54 5.46
C ARG A 283 -16.54 8.68 4.52
N SER A 284 -15.91 8.38 3.40
CA SER A 284 -15.55 9.40 2.44
C SER A 284 -16.81 9.96 1.80
N VAL A 285 -16.95 11.27 1.87
CA VAL A 285 -17.99 12.02 1.16
C VAL A 285 -17.51 12.50 -0.21
N THR A 286 -16.24 12.26 -0.56
CA THR A 286 -15.57 12.81 -1.73
C THR A 286 -15.20 11.77 -2.78
N HIS A 287 -15.22 10.48 -2.44
CA HIS A 287 -14.81 9.40 -3.34
C HIS A 287 -16.00 8.50 -3.65
N ASP A 288 -16.30 8.31 -4.95
CA ASP A 288 -17.34 7.40 -5.41
C ASP A 288 -16.72 6.31 -6.32
N SER A 289 -16.90 5.06 -5.92
CA SER A 289 -16.51 3.87 -6.68
C SER A 289 -17.71 3.09 -7.23
N SER A 290 -18.93 3.59 -7.08
CA SER A 290 -20.17 2.94 -7.52
C SER A 290 -20.17 2.61 -9.03
N LYS A 291 -19.52 3.46 -9.84
CA LYS A 291 -19.43 3.32 -11.30
C LYS A 291 -18.44 2.23 -11.77
N ILE A 292 -17.61 1.69 -10.88
CA ILE A 292 -16.64 0.64 -11.25
C ILE A 292 -17.38 -0.69 -11.36
N LYS A 293 -17.63 -1.13 -12.60
CA LYS A 293 -18.32 -2.39 -12.90
C LYS A 293 -17.51 -3.59 -12.41
N LYS A 294 -18.21 -4.49 -11.72
CA LYS A 294 -17.65 -5.76 -11.24
C LYS A 294 -17.46 -6.72 -12.42
N PRO A 295 -16.28 -7.34 -12.58
CA PRO A 295 -16.04 -8.29 -13.66
C PRO A 295 -16.81 -9.59 -13.43
N LEU A 296 -17.23 -10.22 -14.53
CA LEU A 296 -17.73 -11.59 -14.52
C LEU A 296 -16.55 -12.56 -14.39
N ILE A 297 -16.56 -13.38 -13.34
CA ILE A 297 -15.50 -14.37 -13.08
C ILE A 297 -15.88 -15.69 -13.77
N GLU A 298 -15.77 -15.70 -15.10
CA GLU A 298 -15.97 -16.90 -15.92
C GLU A 298 -14.63 -17.53 -16.29
N ILE A 299 -13.89 -17.97 -15.28
CA ILE A 299 -12.61 -18.66 -15.47
C ILE A 299 -12.85 -20.14 -15.24
N GLU A 300 -12.41 -20.96 -16.19
CA GLU A 300 -12.50 -22.42 -16.10
C GLU A 300 -11.66 -22.92 -14.92
N VAL A 301 -12.28 -23.72 -14.06
CA VAL A 301 -11.66 -24.22 -12.84
C VAL A 301 -10.95 -25.53 -13.14
N ASN A 302 -9.68 -25.62 -12.76
CA ASN A 302 -8.87 -26.82 -12.82
C ASN A 302 -8.11 -27.03 -11.50
N LYS A 303 -7.38 -28.15 -11.39
CA LYS A 303 -6.64 -28.52 -10.18
C LYS A 303 -5.62 -27.45 -9.74
N ASN A 304 -5.04 -26.71 -10.68
CA ASN A 304 -4.00 -25.71 -10.42
C ASN A 304 -4.54 -24.35 -9.98
N ASN A 305 -5.76 -23.98 -10.41
CA ASN A 305 -6.32 -22.66 -10.18
C ASN A 305 -7.52 -22.63 -9.21
N ALA A 306 -8.10 -23.77 -8.84
CA ALA A 306 -9.33 -23.84 -8.03
C ALA A 306 -9.24 -23.04 -6.71
N LYS A 307 -8.15 -23.20 -5.96
CA LYS A 307 -7.93 -22.47 -4.69
C LYS A 307 -7.85 -20.96 -4.91
N LEU A 308 -7.12 -20.53 -5.93
CA LEU A 308 -7.00 -19.11 -6.27
C LEU A 308 -8.35 -18.53 -6.68
N ILE A 309 -9.08 -19.18 -7.59
CA ILE A 309 -10.37 -18.68 -8.07
C ILE A 309 -11.36 -18.55 -6.91
N SER A 310 -11.40 -19.53 -6.01
CA SER A 310 -12.21 -19.45 -4.78
C SER A 310 -11.80 -18.24 -3.93
N TYR A 311 -10.51 -18.00 -3.76
CA TYR A 311 -10.01 -16.87 -2.98
C TYR A 311 -10.30 -15.51 -3.64
N LEU A 312 -10.13 -15.39 -4.95
CA LEU A 312 -10.47 -14.19 -5.72
C LEU A 312 -11.96 -13.89 -5.65
N LYS A 313 -12.83 -14.90 -5.74
CA LYS A 313 -14.28 -14.75 -5.50
C LYS A 313 -14.55 -14.19 -4.10
N GLY A 314 -13.80 -14.65 -3.09
CA GLY A 314 -13.85 -14.11 -1.73
C GLY A 314 -13.46 -12.64 -1.64
N ILE A 315 -12.35 -12.24 -2.26
CA ILE A 315 -11.88 -10.85 -2.31
C ILE A 315 -12.90 -9.95 -3.01
N ILE A 316 -13.39 -10.36 -4.18
CA ILE A 316 -14.35 -9.62 -5.01
C ILE A 316 -15.75 -9.54 -4.36
N LYS A 317 -16.08 -10.43 -3.42
CA LYS A 317 -17.28 -10.32 -2.59
C LYS A 317 -17.13 -9.26 -1.50
N VAL A 318 -15.91 -9.05 -1.01
CA VAL A 318 -15.61 -8.12 0.08
C VAL A 318 -15.38 -6.71 -0.44
N ILE A 319 -14.70 -6.55 -1.58
CA ILE A 319 -14.54 -5.28 -2.30
C ILE A 319 -15.91 -4.78 -2.76
#